data_AF-A0A973I076-F1
#
_entry.id   AF-A0A973I076-F1
#
_cell.length_a   1.000
_cell.length_b   1.000
_cell.length_c   1.000
_cell.angle_alpha   90.00
_cell.angle_beta   90.00
_cell.angle_gamma   90.00
#
_symmetry.space_group_name_H-M   'P 1'
#
loop_
_entity.id
_entity.type
_entity.pdbx_description
1 polymer ?
#
loop_
_entity_poly.entity_id
_entity_poly.type
_entity_poly.pdbx_seq_one_letter_code
_entity_poly.pdbx_strand_id
1 'polypeptide(L)'
;RALERRDQGALHESMQLANWITKLQPYFPRVWNFQAWMLAFEMALDSSQPEQRWVWVREAVDLLRGPALRANPLSGEIHDQLSYLFWFKIGEFQDEAAIYYQARLCQRWRGILGDPPGQDATRYLETLHKVAEARTDPSQLPAEMFEDVALREIIEQAWLEPEPALVGGMEVLFTGRSASWRESIEALLRRRVLERDMNMSVDLMVRMGEEFGAVDWRTPAAHAVYWGIQGALRRTSEGLSAKLDHDTIDEVFIKSNVRIGLQQMVARGRALLDDSGELITILPQPGLLPAYERALQVLSGGEGIPDELLPRVIQIISAAIVDSWLQGEEPLAHQLLHRHDQLIGKTDRAADVDLISTVQELALMTLDTDEELPLLTIQIRARALVALGGAGTAVEAVRGEQLADLLERSLSEPQRIETARIALVTALRSPRAGAPLSVKRNIWETLGDEQKQSVDETTRSLLVIEARRAGGEPELLFPGITLPSKRGTAIEGD
;
A
#
# COMPACT_ATOMS: atom_id res chain seq x y z
N ARG A 1 34.81 4.86 -0.37
CA ARG A 1 34.50 6.14 0.31
C ARG A 1 33.02 6.36 0.65
N ALA A 2 32.07 6.48 -0.29
CA ALA A 2 30.66 6.69 0.08
C ALA A 2 30.12 5.52 0.94
N LEU A 3 30.39 4.28 0.52
CA LEU A 3 30.11 3.07 1.31
C LEU A 3 30.80 3.10 2.68
N GLU A 4 32.10 3.41 2.74
CA GLU A 4 32.82 3.55 4.03
C GLU A 4 32.17 4.58 4.96
N ARG A 5 31.67 5.71 4.44
CA ARG A 5 30.97 6.72 5.25
C ARG A 5 29.63 6.22 5.77
N ARG A 6 28.88 5.49 4.94
CA ARG A 6 27.65 4.82 5.38
C ARG A 6 27.96 3.82 6.49
N ASP A 7 28.96 2.97 6.30
CA ASP A 7 29.33 1.93 7.27
C ASP A 7 29.87 2.53 8.59
N GLN A 8 30.34 3.79 8.56
CA GLN A 8 30.72 4.59 9.74
C GLN A 8 29.54 5.34 10.39
N GLY A 9 28.32 5.23 9.86
CA GLY A 9 27.14 5.98 10.33
C GLY A 9 27.09 7.45 9.90
N ALA A 10 28.03 7.91 9.06
CA ALA A 10 28.06 9.28 8.54
C ALA A 10 27.10 9.44 7.33
N LEU A 11 25.80 9.23 7.57
CA LEU A 11 24.78 9.11 6.52
C LEU A 11 24.65 10.37 5.64
N HIS A 12 24.69 11.56 6.24
CA HIS A 12 24.64 12.82 5.47
C HIS A 12 25.84 13.01 4.54
N GLU A 13 27.06 12.66 4.98
CA GLU A 13 28.24 12.71 4.12
C GLU A 13 28.15 11.68 2.99
N SER A 14 27.71 10.46 3.31
CA SER A 14 27.49 9.40 2.31
C SER A 14 26.48 9.83 1.24
N MET A 15 25.35 10.41 1.66
CA MET A 15 24.31 10.93 0.77
C MET A 15 24.82 12.06 -0.12
N GLN A 16 25.61 13.00 0.42
CA GLN A 16 26.22 14.06 -0.39
C GLN A 16 27.16 13.48 -1.44
N LEU A 17 28.02 12.52 -1.06
CA LEU A 17 28.93 11.85 -1.99
C LEU A 17 28.15 11.10 -3.08
N ALA A 18 27.10 10.37 -2.70
CA ALA A 18 26.27 9.62 -3.63
C ALA A 18 25.53 10.53 -4.63
N ASN A 19 25.05 11.70 -4.19
CA ASN A 19 24.51 12.74 -5.08
C ASN A 19 25.57 13.34 -6.04
N TRP A 20 26.83 13.46 -5.61
CA TRP A 20 27.90 13.85 -6.55
C TRP A 20 28.19 12.75 -7.57
N ILE A 21 28.18 11.48 -7.14
CA ILE A 21 28.44 10.35 -8.02
C ILE A 21 27.38 10.26 -9.13
N THR A 22 26.09 10.49 -8.84
CA THR A 22 25.03 10.48 -9.88
C THR A 22 25.24 11.56 -10.94
N LYS A 23 25.85 12.70 -10.59
CA LYS A 23 26.22 13.77 -11.55
C LYS A 23 27.48 13.44 -12.34
N LEU A 24 28.43 12.75 -11.73
CA LEU A 24 29.71 12.38 -12.37
C LEU A 24 29.59 11.15 -13.27
N GLN A 25 28.69 10.22 -12.93
CA GLN A 25 28.47 8.96 -13.65
C GLN A 25 26.99 8.71 -13.96
N PRO A 26 26.30 9.63 -14.66
CA PRO A 26 24.86 9.56 -14.84
C PRO A 26 24.39 8.34 -15.66
N TYR A 27 25.25 7.79 -16.53
CA TYR A 27 24.93 6.62 -17.36
C TYR A 27 25.27 5.28 -16.72
N PHE A 28 25.57 5.26 -15.41
CA PHE A 28 25.83 4.02 -14.67
C PHE A 28 24.65 3.74 -13.71
N PRO A 29 23.69 2.87 -14.07
CA PRO A 29 22.45 2.66 -13.31
C PRO A 29 22.65 2.43 -11.80
N ARG A 30 23.68 1.66 -11.44
CA ARG A 30 23.97 1.28 -10.06
C ARG A 30 24.18 2.47 -9.12
N VAL A 31 24.66 3.62 -9.62
CA VAL A 31 24.86 4.80 -8.75
C VAL A 31 23.54 5.46 -8.36
N TRP A 32 22.54 5.40 -9.25
CA TRP A 32 21.19 5.86 -8.95
C TRP A 32 20.51 4.93 -7.95
N ASN A 33 20.63 3.62 -8.16
CA ASN A 33 20.10 2.63 -7.22
C ASN A 33 20.73 2.78 -5.83
N PHE A 34 22.04 3.00 -5.75
CA PHE A 34 22.73 3.26 -4.48
C PHE A 34 22.19 4.51 -3.78
N GLN A 35 22.03 5.63 -4.50
CA GLN A 35 21.47 6.85 -3.92
C GLN A 35 20.01 6.66 -3.48
N ALA A 36 19.18 6.02 -4.30
CA ALA A 36 17.78 5.74 -3.96
C ALA A 36 17.67 4.84 -2.72
N TRP A 37 18.54 3.83 -2.62
CA TRP A 37 18.60 2.94 -1.47
C TRP A 37 19.01 3.70 -0.19
N MET A 38 20.03 4.57 -0.26
CA MET A 38 20.42 5.45 0.86
C MET A 38 19.25 6.31 1.35
N LEU A 39 18.45 6.86 0.44
CA LEU A 39 17.28 7.67 0.79
C LEU A 39 16.18 6.81 1.43
N ALA A 40 15.74 5.76 0.75
CA ALA A 40 14.57 4.97 1.15
C ALA A 40 14.81 4.07 2.37
N PHE A 41 16.03 3.61 2.62
CA PHE A 41 16.32 2.66 3.70
C PHE A 41 17.11 3.30 4.83
N GLU A 42 18.20 4.03 4.55
CA GLU A 42 19.05 4.58 5.63
C GLU A 42 18.48 5.88 6.20
N MET A 43 18.27 6.89 5.35
CA MET A 43 17.79 8.21 5.80
C MET A 43 16.36 8.13 6.35
N ALA A 44 15.52 7.31 5.72
CA ALA A 44 14.17 7.06 6.20
C ALA A 44 14.18 6.37 7.58
N LEU A 45 15.04 5.37 7.81
CA LEU A 45 15.10 4.65 9.09
C LEU A 45 15.62 5.54 10.23
N ASP A 46 16.60 6.39 9.95
CA ASP A 46 17.16 7.37 10.91
C ASP A 46 16.13 8.40 11.38
N SER A 47 15.08 8.63 10.59
CA SER A 47 13.99 9.54 10.94
C SER A 47 12.96 8.84 11.85
N SER A 48 12.53 9.49 12.93
CA SER A 48 11.54 8.90 13.87
C SER A 48 10.08 9.14 13.49
N GLN A 49 9.81 10.17 12.68
CA GLN A 49 8.46 10.59 12.31
C GLN A 49 8.07 10.04 10.92
N PRO A 50 6.92 9.34 10.78
CA PRO A 50 6.47 8.79 9.49
C PRO A 50 6.45 9.81 8.35
N GLU A 51 6.07 11.06 8.64
CA GLU A 51 6.03 12.18 7.71
C GLU A 51 7.42 12.46 7.12
N GLN A 52 8.46 12.48 7.96
CA GLN A 52 9.84 12.72 7.54
C GLN A 52 10.39 11.54 6.76
N ARG A 53 10.07 10.30 7.19
CA ARG A 53 10.45 9.10 6.45
C ARG A 53 9.88 9.11 5.04
N TRP A 54 8.61 9.50 4.90
CA TRP A 54 7.92 9.53 3.61
C TRP A 54 8.58 10.48 2.62
N VAL A 55 9.09 11.63 3.07
CA VAL A 55 9.86 12.54 2.21
C VAL A 55 11.01 11.78 1.56
N TRP A 56 11.84 11.08 2.34
CA TRP A 56 12.97 10.33 1.80
C TRP A 56 12.57 9.19 0.86
N VAL A 57 11.52 8.43 1.21
CA VAL A 57 11.00 7.34 0.37
C VAL A 57 10.48 7.88 -0.97
N ARG A 58 9.72 8.98 -0.94
CA ARG A 58 9.23 9.65 -2.15
C ARG A 58 10.38 10.19 -3.00
N GLU A 59 11.36 10.86 -2.39
CA GLU A 59 12.53 11.36 -3.12
C GLU A 59 13.32 10.22 -3.78
N ALA A 60 13.40 9.05 -3.16
CA ALA A 60 14.02 7.86 -3.77
C ALA A 60 13.28 7.40 -5.03
N VAL A 61 11.94 7.32 -4.97
CA VAL A 61 11.10 6.98 -6.13
C VAL A 61 11.24 8.03 -7.23
N ASP A 62 11.20 9.31 -6.87
CA ASP A 62 11.27 10.45 -7.79
C ASP A 62 12.63 10.54 -8.48
N LEU A 63 13.72 10.24 -7.75
CA LEU A 63 15.07 10.14 -8.28
C LEU A 63 15.17 9.05 -9.35
N LEU A 64 14.61 7.87 -9.10
CA LEU A 64 14.67 6.76 -10.03
C LEU A 64 13.79 7.01 -11.27
N ARG A 65 12.51 7.38 -11.06
CA ARG A 65 11.56 7.58 -12.17
C ARG A 65 11.94 8.77 -13.05
N GLY A 66 12.56 9.79 -12.47
CA GLY A 66 12.93 11.04 -13.16
C GLY A 66 14.35 10.97 -13.74
N PRO A 67 15.35 11.57 -13.08
CA PRO A 67 16.68 11.72 -13.65
C PRO A 67 17.37 10.40 -13.97
N ALA A 68 17.17 9.33 -13.18
CA ALA A 68 17.83 8.06 -13.44
C ALA A 68 17.33 7.38 -14.73
N LEU A 69 16.01 7.27 -14.92
CA LEU A 69 15.43 6.71 -16.15
C LEU A 69 15.62 7.63 -17.37
N ARG A 70 15.67 8.96 -17.19
CA ARG A 70 16.05 9.86 -18.30
C ARG A 70 17.48 9.60 -18.78
N ALA A 71 18.41 9.33 -17.86
CA ALA A 71 19.78 8.99 -18.22
C ALA A 71 19.93 7.53 -18.69
N ASN A 72 19.11 6.62 -18.19
CA ASN A 72 19.23 5.17 -18.40
C ASN A 72 17.87 4.52 -18.76
N PRO A 73 17.25 4.89 -19.89
CA PRO A 73 15.86 4.51 -20.20
C PRO A 73 15.65 3.00 -20.39
N LEU A 74 16.71 2.25 -20.71
CA LEU A 74 16.67 0.81 -20.94
C LEU A 74 17.16 -0.02 -19.74
N SER A 75 17.47 0.63 -18.61
CA SER A 75 18.08 -0.08 -17.47
C SER A 75 17.07 -0.94 -16.73
N GLY A 76 17.16 -2.26 -16.91
CA GLY A 76 16.40 -3.21 -16.09
C GLY A 76 16.65 -3.04 -14.58
N GLU A 77 17.89 -2.71 -14.19
CA GLU A 77 18.27 -2.56 -12.77
C GLU A 77 17.52 -1.41 -12.08
N ILE A 78 17.25 -0.30 -12.78
CA ILE A 78 16.50 0.84 -12.20
C ILE A 78 15.00 0.49 -12.10
N HIS A 79 14.45 -0.17 -13.12
CA HIS A 79 13.06 -0.60 -13.09
C HIS A 79 12.81 -1.66 -12.01
N ASP A 80 13.74 -2.61 -11.83
CA ASP A 80 13.67 -3.61 -10.77
C ASP A 80 13.76 -2.96 -9.38
N GLN A 81 14.60 -1.92 -9.21
CA GLN A 81 14.68 -1.16 -7.97
C GLN A 81 13.41 -0.35 -7.69
N LEU A 82 12.79 0.26 -8.71
CA LEU A 82 11.49 0.93 -8.59
C LEU A 82 10.40 -0.07 -8.15
N SER A 83 10.32 -1.20 -8.84
CA SER A 83 9.37 -2.27 -8.48
C SER A 83 9.56 -2.72 -7.02
N TYR A 84 10.82 -2.92 -6.60
CA TYR A 84 11.19 -3.29 -5.23
C TYR A 84 10.76 -2.26 -4.19
N LEU A 85 10.98 -0.95 -4.44
CA LEU A 85 10.52 0.09 -3.51
C LEU A 85 9.01 0.03 -3.31
N PHE A 86 8.24 -0.24 -4.37
CA PHE A 86 6.79 -0.32 -4.26
C PHE A 86 6.30 -1.59 -3.57
N TRP A 87 6.78 -2.78 -3.95
CA TRP A 87 6.26 -4.01 -3.33
C TRP A 87 6.80 -4.23 -1.92
N PHE A 88 8.05 -3.85 -1.64
CA PHE A 88 8.70 -4.08 -0.34
C PHE A 88 8.59 -2.86 0.57
N LYS A 89 9.22 -1.74 0.22
CA LYS A 89 9.36 -0.59 1.13
C LYS A 89 8.02 0.10 1.43
N ILE A 90 7.14 0.22 0.43
CA ILE A 90 5.83 0.88 0.55
C ILE A 90 4.73 -0.17 0.79
N GLY A 91 4.79 -1.30 0.07
CA GLY A 91 3.74 -2.32 0.05
C GLY A 91 3.75 -3.27 1.25
N GLU A 92 4.92 -3.60 1.82
CA GLU A 92 5.01 -4.48 3.00
C GLU A 92 5.07 -3.74 4.33
N PHE A 93 4.69 -4.44 5.40
CA PHE A 93 4.55 -3.89 6.74
C PHE A 93 5.79 -4.08 7.62
N GLN A 94 6.95 -4.40 7.03
CA GLN A 94 8.21 -4.50 7.77
C GLN A 94 8.69 -3.13 8.29
N ASP A 95 8.33 -2.05 7.59
CA ASP A 95 8.49 -0.70 8.11
C ASP A 95 7.21 -0.29 8.86
N GLU A 96 7.36 0.08 10.13
CA GLU A 96 6.27 0.58 10.97
C GLU A 96 5.54 1.80 10.37
N ALA A 97 6.20 2.55 9.48
CA ALA A 97 5.61 3.70 8.79
C ALA A 97 4.98 3.36 7.42
N ALA A 98 4.97 2.09 7.00
CA ALA A 98 4.46 1.69 5.68
C ALA A 98 3.00 2.11 5.43
N ILE A 99 2.13 1.99 6.45
CA ILE A 99 0.71 2.41 6.36
C ILE A 99 0.61 3.91 6.02
N TYR A 100 1.49 4.73 6.59
CA TYR A 100 1.56 6.16 6.27
C TYR A 100 1.98 6.38 4.81
N TYR A 101 2.95 5.61 4.30
CA TYR A 101 3.37 5.71 2.90
C TYR A 101 2.24 5.33 1.94
N GLN A 102 1.50 4.27 2.26
CA GLN A 102 0.34 3.82 1.50
C GLN A 102 -0.77 4.88 1.47
N ALA A 103 -1.08 5.49 2.62
CA ALA A 103 -2.07 6.57 2.69
C ALA A 103 -1.66 7.78 1.84
N ARG A 104 -0.39 8.20 1.91
CA ARG A 104 0.12 9.32 1.08
C ARG A 104 0.19 8.99 -0.41
N LEU A 105 0.54 7.76 -0.78
CA LEU A 105 0.48 7.30 -2.16
C LEU A 105 -0.96 7.36 -2.67
N CYS A 106 -1.90 6.77 -1.92
CA CYS A 106 -3.32 6.77 -2.24
C CYS A 106 -3.85 8.20 -2.44
N GLN A 107 -3.59 9.09 -1.48
CA GLN A 107 -4.00 10.50 -1.55
C GLN A 107 -3.47 11.20 -2.81
N ARG A 108 -2.18 11.01 -3.15
CA ARG A 108 -1.60 11.62 -4.35
C ARG A 108 -2.25 11.10 -5.62
N TRP A 109 -2.50 9.79 -5.71
CA TRP A 109 -3.11 9.17 -6.88
C TRP A 109 -4.59 9.52 -7.05
N ARG A 110 -5.33 9.73 -5.95
CA ARG A 110 -6.66 10.36 -5.99
C ARG A 110 -6.59 11.77 -6.56
N GLY A 111 -5.60 12.57 -6.16
CA GLY A 111 -5.39 13.90 -6.72
C GLY A 111 -5.09 13.89 -8.23
N ILE A 112 -4.40 12.87 -8.73
CA ILE A 112 -4.03 12.76 -10.15
C ILE A 112 -5.18 12.21 -10.97
N LEU A 113 -5.68 11.02 -10.63
CA LEU A 113 -6.71 10.34 -11.42
C LEU A 113 -8.14 10.79 -11.07
N GLY A 114 -8.32 11.57 -10.00
CA GLY A 114 -9.62 11.88 -9.42
C GLY A 114 -10.19 10.72 -8.60
N ASP A 115 -11.42 10.90 -8.13
CA ASP A 115 -12.22 9.89 -7.46
C ASP A 115 -13.40 9.50 -8.36
N PRO A 116 -13.18 8.66 -9.37
CA PRO A 116 -14.27 8.26 -10.23
C PRO A 116 -15.38 7.57 -9.42
N PRO A 117 -16.66 7.83 -9.71
CA PRO A 117 -17.77 7.32 -8.91
C PRO A 117 -17.85 5.78 -8.97
N GLY A 118 -17.96 5.15 -7.80
CA GLY A 118 -18.01 3.70 -7.63
C GLY A 118 -16.85 3.16 -6.79
N GLN A 119 -17.00 1.95 -6.24
CA GLN A 119 -16.01 1.33 -5.35
C GLN A 119 -15.02 0.39 -6.08
N ASP A 120 -15.16 0.25 -7.41
CA ASP A 120 -14.34 -0.66 -8.22
C ASP A 120 -13.38 0.10 -9.14
N ALA A 121 -12.17 -0.44 -9.31
CA ALA A 121 -11.07 0.16 -10.05
C ALA A 121 -11.29 0.18 -11.57
N THR A 122 -12.35 -0.45 -12.10
CA THR A 122 -12.70 -0.42 -13.53
C THR A 122 -12.83 1.01 -14.07
N ARG A 123 -13.26 1.97 -13.24
CA ARG A 123 -13.40 3.38 -13.65
C ARG A 123 -12.07 4.11 -13.82
N TYR A 124 -11.00 3.64 -13.20
CA TYR A 124 -9.67 4.17 -13.48
C TYR A 124 -9.24 3.82 -14.91
N LEU A 125 -9.63 2.65 -15.43
CA LEU A 125 -9.35 2.29 -16.83
C LEU A 125 -10.07 3.23 -17.80
N GLU A 126 -11.34 3.56 -17.56
CA GLU A 126 -12.08 4.53 -18.36
C GLU A 126 -11.40 5.91 -18.35
N THR A 127 -10.93 6.34 -17.17
CA THR A 127 -10.16 7.59 -17.03
C THR A 127 -8.87 7.52 -17.84
N LEU A 128 -8.14 6.41 -17.76
CA LEU A 128 -6.88 6.23 -18.49
C LEU A 128 -7.09 6.17 -20.01
N HIS A 129 -8.18 5.60 -20.52
CA HIS A 129 -8.52 5.68 -21.94
C HIS A 129 -8.66 7.14 -22.41
N LYS A 130 -9.41 7.97 -21.66
CA LYS A 130 -9.53 9.41 -21.96
C LYS A 130 -8.16 10.10 -21.93
N VAL A 131 -7.30 9.74 -20.98
CA VAL A 131 -5.94 10.30 -20.87
C VAL A 131 -5.05 9.85 -22.04
N ALA A 132 -5.17 8.60 -22.50
CA ALA A 132 -4.42 8.08 -23.65
C ALA A 132 -4.80 8.78 -24.97
N GLU A 133 -6.07 9.16 -25.12
CA GLU A 133 -6.57 9.92 -26.27
C GLU A 133 -6.29 11.43 -26.20
N ALA A 134 -5.94 11.93 -25.00
CA ALA A 134 -5.70 13.34 -24.76
C ALA A 134 -4.50 13.88 -25.55
N ARG A 135 -4.51 15.19 -25.78
CA ARG A 135 -3.36 15.90 -26.38
C ARG A 135 -2.11 15.74 -25.49
N THR A 136 -0.94 15.81 -26.13
CA THR A 136 0.36 15.65 -25.47
C THR A 136 1.00 16.99 -25.09
N ASP A 137 0.46 18.08 -25.63
CA ASP A 137 0.94 19.43 -25.44
C ASP A 137 -0.21 20.45 -25.61
N PRO A 138 -0.23 21.55 -24.82
CA PRO A 138 -1.25 22.58 -24.95
C PRO A 138 -1.36 23.18 -26.36
N SER A 139 -0.27 23.22 -27.14
CA SER A 139 -0.27 23.74 -28.51
C SER A 139 -1.17 22.94 -29.48
N GLN A 140 -1.58 21.73 -29.11
CA GLN A 140 -2.46 20.86 -29.91
C GLN A 140 -3.94 21.01 -29.55
N LEU A 141 -4.27 21.86 -28.56
CA LEU A 141 -5.65 22.21 -28.24
C LEU A 141 -6.22 23.16 -29.31
N PRO A 142 -7.55 23.13 -29.54
CA PRO A 142 -8.21 24.09 -30.43
C PRO A 142 -7.83 25.53 -30.12
N ALA A 143 -7.53 26.33 -31.15
CA ALA A 143 -7.14 27.74 -31.01
C ALA A 143 -8.18 28.57 -30.24
N GLU A 144 -9.45 28.19 -30.38
CA GLU A 144 -10.63 28.73 -29.67
C GLU A 144 -10.42 28.76 -28.14
N MET A 145 -9.67 27.78 -27.59
CA MET A 145 -9.40 27.66 -26.16
C MET A 145 -8.40 28.70 -25.65
N PHE A 146 -7.69 29.40 -26.55
CA PHE A 146 -6.67 30.40 -26.24
C PHE A 146 -7.05 31.82 -26.69
N GLU A 147 -8.28 32.05 -27.16
CA GLU A 147 -8.74 33.38 -27.58
C GLU A 147 -8.79 34.39 -26.42
N ASP A 148 -9.07 33.90 -25.22
CA ASP A 148 -9.07 34.68 -23.99
C ASP A 148 -7.68 34.63 -23.32
N VAL A 149 -7.05 35.81 -23.19
CA VAL A 149 -5.71 35.96 -22.60
C VAL A 149 -5.66 35.44 -21.16
N ALA A 150 -6.70 35.71 -20.35
CA ALA A 150 -6.73 35.26 -18.96
C ALA A 150 -6.86 33.73 -18.87
N LEU A 151 -7.68 33.15 -19.75
CA LEU A 151 -7.83 31.69 -19.84
C LEU A 151 -6.53 31.03 -20.26
N ARG A 152 -5.83 31.62 -21.23
CA ARG A 152 -4.52 31.15 -21.68
C ARG A 152 -3.51 31.15 -20.54
N GLU A 153 -3.42 32.22 -19.76
CA GLU A 153 -2.53 32.28 -18.59
C GLU A 153 -2.86 31.18 -17.58
N ILE A 154 -4.14 30.93 -17.29
CA ILE A 154 -4.56 29.86 -16.39
C ILE A 154 -4.15 28.48 -16.92
N ILE A 155 -4.32 28.21 -18.23
CA ILE A 155 -3.90 26.94 -18.85
C ILE A 155 -2.37 26.79 -18.78
N GLU A 156 -1.61 27.85 -19.07
CA GLU A 156 -0.15 27.83 -19.01
C GLU A 156 0.34 27.59 -17.57
N GLN A 157 -0.28 28.19 -16.56
CA GLN A 157 0.03 27.92 -15.15
C GLN A 157 -0.35 26.50 -14.73
N ALA A 158 -1.55 26.03 -15.10
CA ALA A 158 -1.97 24.67 -14.82
C ALA A 158 -1.05 23.64 -15.50
N TRP A 159 -0.51 23.94 -16.68
CA TRP A 159 0.47 23.11 -17.35
C TRP A 159 1.83 23.08 -16.66
N LEU A 160 2.24 24.19 -16.02
CA LEU A 160 3.47 24.27 -15.23
C LEU A 160 3.33 23.48 -13.92
N GLU A 161 2.18 23.62 -13.26
CA GLU A 161 1.85 22.99 -11.97
C GLU A 161 0.55 22.15 -12.07
N PRO A 162 0.59 20.99 -12.73
CA PRO A 162 -0.61 20.19 -13.03
C PRO A 162 -1.23 19.52 -11.80
N GLU A 163 -0.43 19.01 -10.86
CA GLU A 163 -0.96 18.34 -9.66
C GLU A 163 -1.79 19.32 -8.80
N PRO A 164 -1.30 20.54 -8.47
CA PRO A 164 -2.13 21.56 -7.81
C PRO A 164 -3.39 21.94 -8.59
N ALA A 165 -3.32 22.03 -9.92
CA ALA A 165 -4.48 22.36 -10.75
C ALA A 165 -5.55 21.26 -10.72
N LEU A 166 -5.13 19.99 -10.79
CA LEU A 166 -6.03 18.83 -10.70
C LEU A 166 -6.71 18.73 -9.32
N VAL A 167 -5.95 18.98 -8.25
CA VAL A 167 -6.47 18.93 -6.86
C VAL A 167 -7.34 20.16 -6.52
N GLY A 168 -6.97 21.34 -7.03
CA GLY A 168 -7.61 22.62 -6.72
C GLY A 168 -9.01 22.80 -7.30
N GLY A 169 -9.51 21.83 -8.08
CA GLY A 169 -10.86 21.81 -8.62
C GLY A 169 -10.98 22.59 -9.93
N MET A 170 -11.08 21.85 -11.02
CA MET A 170 -11.21 22.39 -12.39
C MET A 170 -12.46 23.24 -12.60
N GLU A 171 -13.50 23.02 -11.77
CA GLU A 171 -14.70 23.85 -11.77
C GLU A 171 -14.43 25.30 -11.39
N VAL A 172 -13.55 25.50 -10.40
CA VAL A 172 -13.18 26.83 -9.92
C VAL A 172 -12.27 27.51 -10.93
N LEU A 173 -11.20 26.81 -11.35
CA LEU A 173 -10.22 27.34 -12.30
C LEU A 173 -10.84 27.73 -13.66
N PHE A 174 -11.83 26.95 -14.11
CA PHE A 174 -12.45 27.13 -15.42
C PHE A 174 -13.96 27.38 -15.30
N THR A 175 -14.32 28.28 -14.38
CA THR A 175 -15.71 28.69 -14.14
C THR A 175 -16.38 29.13 -15.44
N GLY A 176 -17.60 28.63 -15.69
CA GLY A 176 -18.39 28.95 -16.90
C GLY A 176 -18.03 28.14 -18.15
N ARG A 177 -17.07 27.21 -18.08
CA ARG A 177 -16.76 26.26 -19.16
C ARG A 177 -17.56 24.97 -19.03
N SER A 178 -17.85 24.32 -20.16
CA SER A 178 -18.60 23.07 -20.18
C SER A 178 -17.85 21.93 -19.48
N ALA A 179 -18.56 20.86 -19.11
CA ALA A 179 -17.94 19.67 -18.54
C ALA A 179 -16.94 19.02 -19.52
N SER A 180 -17.32 18.85 -20.79
CA SER A 180 -16.44 18.27 -21.83
C SER A 180 -15.16 19.07 -22.06
N TRP A 181 -15.24 20.41 -21.96
CA TRP A 181 -14.07 21.29 -22.06
C TRP A 181 -13.13 21.07 -20.87
N ARG A 182 -13.67 21.02 -19.65
CA ARG A 182 -12.88 20.78 -18.42
C ARG A 182 -12.23 19.40 -18.43
N GLU A 183 -12.99 18.37 -18.81
CA GLU A 183 -12.47 16.99 -18.97
C GLU A 183 -11.31 16.92 -19.98
N SER A 184 -11.35 17.73 -21.07
CA SER A 184 -10.27 17.76 -22.06
C SER A 184 -8.98 18.35 -21.49
N ILE A 185 -9.06 19.41 -20.68
CA ILE A 185 -7.88 19.96 -19.98
C ILE A 185 -7.41 18.99 -18.90
N GLU A 186 -8.30 18.40 -18.11
CA GLU A 186 -7.91 17.42 -17.10
C GLU A 186 -7.14 16.26 -17.70
N ALA A 187 -7.63 15.69 -18.81
CA ALA A 187 -6.98 14.58 -19.47
C ALA A 187 -5.58 14.96 -19.99
N LEU A 188 -5.42 16.18 -20.54
CA LEU A 188 -4.11 16.74 -20.92
C LEU A 188 -3.16 16.88 -19.71
N LEU A 189 -3.63 17.43 -18.60
CA LEU A 189 -2.81 17.61 -17.39
C LEU A 189 -2.42 16.26 -16.77
N ARG A 190 -3.36 15.32 -16.66
CA ARG A 190 -3.11 13.95 -16.20
C ARG A 190 -2.06 13.25 -17.08
N ARG A 191 -2.19 13.37 -18.41
CA ARG A 191 -1.23 12.79 -19.35
C ARG A 191 0.17 13.34 -19.11
N ARG A 192 0.30 14.66 -18.93
CA ARG A 192 1.58 15.31 -18.63
C ARG A 192 2.20 14.84 -17.32
N VAL A 193 1.42 14.74 -16.25
CA VAL A 193 1.91 14.21 -14.96
C VAL A 193 2.45 12.80 -15.13
N LEU A 194 1.64 11.91 -15.72
CA LEU A 194 2.01 10.50 -15.87
C LEU A 194 3.23 10.34 -16.78
N GLU A 195 3.20 10.91 -17.99
CA GLU A 195 4.26 10.68 -18.98
C GLU A 195 5.53 11.51 -18.72
N ARG A 196 5.41 12.79 -18.33
CA ARG A 196 6.58 13.69 -18.19
C ARG A 196 7.17 13.70 -16.78
N ASP A 197 6.35 13.68 -15.73
CA ASP A 197 6.84 13.81 -14.35
C ASP A 197 7.09 12.45 -13.70
N MET A 198 6.23 11.47 -13.99
CA MET A 198 6.32 10.13 -13.41
C MET A 198 7.04 9.14 -14.31
N ASN A 199 7.29 9.48 -15.58
CA ASN A 199 7.87 8.58 -16.58
C ASN A 199 7.06 7.28 -16.75
N MET A 200 5.73 7.39 -16.54
CA MET A 200 4.77 6.32 -16.70
C MET A 200 4.02 6.49 -18.03
N SER A 201 4.25 5.57 -18.96
CA SER A 201 3.45 5.39 -20.16
C SER A 201 1.99 5.08 -19.81
N VAL A 202 1.09 5.98 -20.19
CA VAL A 202 -0.36 5.82 -20.06
C VAL A 202 -0.84 4.61 -20.86
N ASP A 203 -0.31 4.41 -22.07
CA ASP A 203 -0.63 3.24 -22.89
C ASP A 203 -0.36 1.93 -22.14
N LEU A 204 0.79 1.80 -21.47
CA LEU A 204 1.07 0.61 -20.67
C LEU A 204 0.08 0.46 -19.50
N MET A 205 -0.30 1.56 -18.84
CA MET A 205 -1.30 1.52 -17.77
C MET A 205 -2.67 1.04 -18.28
N VAL A 206 -3.09 1.50 -19.47
CA VAL A 206 -4.31 1.02 -20.14
C VAL A 206 -4.20 -0.47 -20.46
N ARG A 207 -3.10 -0.90 -21.10
CA ARG A 207 -2.87 -2.31 -21.45
C ARG A 207 -2.87 -3.21 -20.22
N MET A 208 -2.31 -2.76 -19.10
CA MET A 208 -2.40 -3.52 -17.84
C MET A 208 -3.85 -3.69 -17.36
N GLY A 209 -4.66 -2.63 -17.46
CA GLY A 209 -6.09 -2.70 -17.12
C GLY A 209 -6.88 -3.64 -18.03
N GLU A 210 -6.55 -3.66 -19.33
CA GLU A 210 -7.16 -4.56 -20.31
C GLU A 210 -6.75 -6.02 -20.12
N GLU A 211 -5.45 -6.28 -19.90
CA GLU A 211 -4.90 -7.65 -19.82
C GLU A 211 -5.16 -8.30 -18.45
N PHE A 212 -5.17 -7.53 -17.36
CA PHE A 212 -5.28 -8.09 -16.01
C PHE A 212 -6.65 -7.88 -15.36
N GLY A 213 -7.41 -6.89 -15.84
CA GLY A 213 -8.63 -6.41 -15.20
C GLY A 213 -8.41 -5.09 -14.44
N ALA A 214 -9.40 -4.68 -13.66
CA ALA A 214 -9.42 -3.41 -12.95
C ALA A 214 -8.15 -3.21 -12.07
N VAL A 215 -7.27 -2.28 -12.42
CA VAL A 215 -6.07 -1.96 -11.62
C VAL A 215 -6.31 -0.72 -10.77
N ASP A 216 -6.20 -0.85 -9.45
CA ASP A 216 -6.27 0.29 -8.53
C ASP A 216 -4.88 0.93 -8.33
N TRP A 217 -4.63 2.02 -9.05
CA TRP A 217 -3.36 2.75 -9.03
C TRP A 217 -3.05 3.48 -7.71
N ARG A 218 -4.00 3.50 -6.77
CA ARG A 218 -3.80 4.01 -5.41
C ARG A 218 -2.98 3.05 -4.54
N THR A 219 -2.82 1.79 -4.98
CA THR A 219 -2.12 0.77 -4.22
C THR A 219 -0.65 0.62 -4.67
N PRO A 220 0.30 0.32 -3.76
CA PRO A 220 1.70 0.11 -4.14
C PRO A 220 1.89 -1.09 -5.08
N ALA A 221 1.07 -2.13 -4.95
CA ALA A 221 1.19 -3.34 -5.73
C ALA A 221 1.01 -3.09 -7.24
N ALA A 222 0.07 -2.21 -7.63
CA ALA A 222 -0.12 -1.79 -9.02
C ALA A 222 1.16 -1.18 -9.63
N HIS A 223 1.87 -0.37 -8.85
CA HIS A 223 3.13 0.26 -9.27
C HIS A 223 4.26 -0.75 -9.36
N ALA A 224 4.34 -1.69 -8.42
CA ALA A 224 5.34 -2.74 -8.46
C ALA A 224 5.23 -3.56 -9.73
N VAL A 225 4.00 -3.94 -10.12
CA VAL A 225 3.73 -4.61 -11.40
C VAL A 225 4.12 -3.70 -12.56
N TYR A 226 3.64 -2.45 -12.59
CA TYR A 226 3.96 -1.51 -13.67
C TYR A 226 5.45 -1.41 -13.97
N TRP A 227 6.28 -1.14 -12.96
CA TRP A 227 7.72 -0.98 -13.15
C TRP A 227 8.40 -2.31 -13.48
N GLY A 228 7.91 -3.43 -12.94
CA GLY A 228 8.37 -4.76 -13.32
C GLY A 228 8.12 -5.07 -14.80
N ILE A 229 6.92 -4.74 -15.31
CA ILE A 229 6.54 -4.94 -16.70
C ILE A 229 7.35 -4.01 -17.61
N GLN A 230 7.38 -2.71 -17.30
CA GLN A 230 8.12 -1.76 -18.12
C GLN A 230 9.60 -2.17 -18.19
N GLY A 231 10.22 -2.55 -17.07
CA GLY A 231 11.60 -3.03 -17.05
C GLY A 231 11.84 -4.31 -17.84
N ALA A 232 10.85 -5.20 -17.94
CA ALA A 232 10.91 -6.38 -18.80
C ALA A 232 10.86 -5.97 -20.28
N LEU A 233 9.90 -5.14 -20.66
CA LEU A 233 9.71 -4.64 -22.02
C LEU A 233 10.93 -3.85 -22.52
N ARG A 234 11.53 -3.01 -21.67
CA ARG A 234 12.72 -2.20 -22.04
C ARG A 234 13.97 -3.02 -22.33
N ARG A 235 14.01 -4.30 -21.93
CA ARG A 235 15.13 -5.22 -22.18
C ARG A 235 14.98 -6.01 -23.47
N THR A 236 13.81 -5.97 -24.12
CA THR A 236 13.62 -6.61 -25.42
C THR A 236 14.40 -5.85 -26.49
N SER A 237 14.55 -6.44 -27.68
CA SER A 237 15.16 -5.78 -28.83
C SER A 237 14.43 -4.51 -29.28
N GLU A 238 13.15 -4.36 -28.93
CA GLU A 238 12.34 -3.20 -29.29
C GLU A 238 12.57 -2.01 -28.34
N GLY A 239 13.17 -2.23 -27.17
CA GLY A 239 13.59 -1.19 -26.23
C GLY A 239 12.46 -0.22 -25.86
N LEU A 240 12.61 1.05 -26.25
CA LEU A 240 11.62 2.11 -25.94
C LEU A 240 10.28 1.93 -26.68
N SER A 241 10.26 1.18 -27.78
CA SER A 241 9.06 0.93 -28.59
C SER A 241 8.28 -0.31 -28.17
N ALA A 242 8.86 -1.15 -27.30
CA ALA A 242 8.22 -2.37 -26.80
C ALA A 242 6.87 -2.07 -26.14
N LYS A 243 5.87 -2.91 -26.44
CA LYS A 243 4.50 -2.82 -25.91
C LYS A 243 4.14 -4.08 -25.14
N LEU A 244 3.14 -3.96 -24.28
CA LEU A 244 2.50 -5.14 -23.66
C LEU A 244 1.38 -5.64 -24.58
N ASP A 245 1.57 -6.83 -25.12
CA ASP A 245 0.67 -7.51 -26.05
C ASP A 245 0.78 -9.05 -25.89
N HIS A 246 0.07 -9.78 -26.75
CA HIS A 246 0.06 -11.24 -26.69
C HIS A 246 1.43 -11.89 -26.93
N ASP A 247 2.35 -11.22 -27.63
CA ASP A 247 3.67 -11.78 -27.94
C ASP A 247 4.68 -11.53 -26.80
N THR A 248 4.49 -10.46 -26.03
CA THR A 248 5.41 -10.02 -24.96
C THR A 248 4.98 -10.40 -23.55
N ILE A 249 3.69 -10.67 -23.33
CA ILE A 249 3.12 -10.90 -21.99
C ILE A 249 3.74 -12.09 -21.25
N ASP A 250 4.08 -13.17 -21.95
CA ASP A 250 4.69 -14.34 -21.31
C ASP A 250 6.12 -14.03 -20.84
N GLU A 251 6.92 -13.28 -21.63
CA GLU A 251 8.26 -12.82 -21.24
C GLU A 251 8.24 -11.86 -20.02
N VAL A 252 7.13 -11.13 -19.88
CA VAL A 252 6.87 -10.24 -18.75
C VAL A 252 6.51 -11.06 -17.50
N PHE A 253 5.63 -12.06 -17.64
CA PHE A 253 5.17 -12.90 -16.54
C PHE A 253 6.26 -13.79 -15.92
N ILE A 254 7.29 -14.16 -16.67
CA ILE A 254 8.46 -14.85 -16.10
C ILE A 254 9.30 -13.96 -15.17
N LYS A 255 9.07 -12.64 -15.09
CA LYS A 255 9.83 -11.78 -14.16
C LYS A 255 9.29 -11.88 -12.73
N SER A 256 10.20 -12.15 -11.78
CA SER A 256 9.85 -12.31 -10.37
C SER A 256 9.16 -11.09 -9.77
N ASN A 257 9.63 -9.89 -10.08
CA ASN A 257 9.01 -8.63 -9.61
C ASN A 257 7.56 -8.48 -10.09
N VAL A 258 7.25 -8.90 -11.32
CA VAL A 258 5.88 -8.88 -11.86
C VAL A 258 5.01 -9.87 -11.09
N ARG A 259 5.47 -11.10 -10.87
CA ARG A 259 4.70 -12.11 -10.11
C ARG A 259 4.49 -11.72 -8.65
N ILE A 260 5.51 -11.19 -7.98
CA ILE A 260 5.39 -10.69 -6.60
C ILE A 260 4.37 -9.54 -6.56
N GLY A 261 4.45 -8.60 -7.50
CA GLY A 261 3.46 -7.53 -7.62
C GLY A 261 2.04 -8.05 -7.84
N LEU A 262 1.83 -8.97 -8.78
CA LEU A 262 0.52 -9.59 -9.06
C LEU A 262 -0.01 -10.33 -7.82
N GLN A 263 0.85 -11.09 -7.15
CA GLN A 263 0.54 -11.75 -5.88
C GLN A 263 0.04 -10.75 -4.84
N GLN A 264 0.73 -9.61 -4.71
CA GLN A 264 0.31 -8.55 -3.80
C GLN A 264 -0.98 -7.87 -4.25
N MET A 265 -1.22 -7.67 -5.54
CA MET A 265 -2.50 -7.10 -5.98
C MET A 265 -3.68 -8.05 -5.70
N VAL A 266 -3.49 -9.37 -5.77
CA VAL A 266 -4.53 -10.32 -5.35
C VAL A 266 -4.85 -10.16 -3.86
N ALA A 267 -3.82 -10.08 -3.01
CA ALA A 267 -3.99 -9.99 -1.55
C ALA A 267 -4.36 -8.59 -1.03
N ARG A 268 -3.92 -7.53 -1.72
CA ARG A 268 -3.99 -6.11 -1.31
C ARG A 268 -3.98 -5.19 -2.54
N GLY A 269 -4.96 -5.35 -3.41
CA GLY A 269 -5.05 -4.64 -4.68
C GLY A 269 -6.04 -3.49 -4.71
N ARG A 270 -6.91 -3.32 -3.72
CA ARG A 270 -7.99 -2.30 -3.75
C ARG A 270 -7.97 -1.42 -2.51
N ALA A 271 -7.88 -0.11 -2.68
CA ALA A 271 -7.92 0.83 -1.56
C ALA A 271 -9.36 1.01 -1.03
N LEU A 272 -9.52 0.88 0.29
CA LEU A 272 -10.75 1.20 1.01
C LEU A 272 -10.60 2.54 1.73
N LEU A 273 -11.52 3.46 1.47
CA LEU A 273 -11.51 4.81 2.03
C LEU A 273 -12.67 5.02 3.01
N ASP A 274 -12.50 5.97 3.93
CA ASP A 274 -13.60 6.48 4.74
C ASP A 274 -14.40 7.58 4.00
N ASP A 275 -15.43 8.11 4.65
CA ASP A 275 -16.28 9.18 4.09
C ASP A 275 -15.54 10.50 3.84
N SER A 276 -14.38 10.71 4.49
CA SER A 276 -13.49 11.85 4.23
C SER A 276 -12.51 11.59 3.08
N GLY A 277 -12.44 10.34 2.61
CA GLY A 277 -11.53 9.86 1.59
C GLY A 277 -10.15 9.45 2.11
N GLU A 278 -9.93 9.43 3.43
CA GLU A 278 -8.68 8.91 3.99
C GLU A 278 -8.62 7.38 3.84
N LEU A 279 -7.41 6.85 3.62
CA LEU A 279 -7.21 5.42 3.45
C LEU A 279 -7.43 4.70 4.79
N ILE A 280 -8.43 3.82 4.84
CA ILE A 280 -8.65 2.92 5.98
C ILE A 280 -7.66 1.75 5.90
N THR A 281 -7.71 1.02 4.78
CA THR A 281 -6.88 -0.18 4.55
C THR A 281 -6.85 -0.52 3.06
N ILE A 282 -6.04 -1.53 2.68
CA ILE A 282 -5.99 -2.08 1.33
C ILE A 282 -6.53 -3.50 1.37
N LEU A 283 -7.56 -3.75 0.58
CA LEU A 283 -8.30 -5.00 0.50
C LEU A 283 -7.79 -5.92 -0.62
N PRO A 284 -8.08 -7.23 -0.53
CA PRO A 284 -7.91 -8.16 -1.64
C PRO A 284 -8.63 -7.70 -2.90
N GLN A 285 -8.05 -8.02 -4.06
CA GLN A 285 -8.65 -7.76 -5.37
C GLN A 285 -8.60 -9.03 -6.25
N PRO A 286 -9.53 -9.97 -6.05
CA PRO A 286 -9.46 -11.28 -6.67
C PRO A 286 -9.77 -11.28 -8.17
N GLY A 287 -10.28 -10.18 -8.72
CA GLY A 287 -10.36 -9.99 -10.18
C GLY A 287 -9.00 -10.12 -10.87
N LEU A 288 -7.90 -9.95 -10.13
CA LEU A 288 -6.53 -10.10 -10.62
C LEU A 288 -5.96 -11.52 -10.45
N LEU A 289 -6.69 -12.43 -9.79
CA LEU A 289 -6.25 -13.81 -9.60
C LEU A 289 -5.99 -14.53 -10.93
N PRO A 290 -6.84 -14.41 -11.98
CA PRO A 290 -6.55 -15.04 -13.27
C PRO A 290 -5.23 -14.57 -13.89
N ALA A 291 -4.87 -13.29 -13.75
CA ALA A 291 -3.60 -12.75 -14.25
C ALA A 291 -2.41 -13.33 -13.48
N TYR A 292 -2.52 -13.43 -12.16
CA TYR A 292 -1.49 -14.07 -11.33
C TYR A 292 -1.33 -15.56 -11.66
N GLU A 293 -2.42 -16.31 -11.76
CA GLU A 293 -2.38 -17.74 -12.12
C GLU A 293 -1.81 -17.96 -13.52
N ARG A 294 -2.19 -17.14 -14.50
CA ARG A 294 -1.60 -17.18 -15.84
C ARG A 294 -0.09 -16.95 -15.77
N ALA A 295 0.38 -16.01 -14.95
CA ALA A 295 1.80 -15.78 -14.78
C ALA A 295 2.54 -16.98 -14.15
N LEU A 296 1.88 -17.78 -13.31
CA LEU A 296 2.43 -19.03 -12.78
C LEU A 296 2.41 -20.16 -13.82
N GLN A 297 1.36 -20.25 -14.63
CA GLN A 297 1.27 -21.23 -15.72
C GLN A 297 2.36 -21.03 -16.77
N VAL A 298 2.74 -19.78 -17.05
CA VAL A 298 3.86 -19.50 -17.96
C VAL A 298 5.18 -20.11 -17.45
N LEU A 299 5.40 -20.21 -16.13
CA LEU A 299 6.60 -20.83 -15.57
C LEU A 299 6.69 -22.34 -15.83
N SER A 300 5.54 -23.01 -15.93
CA SER A 300 5.44 -24.44 -16.21
C SER A 300 5.22 -24.75 -17.70
N GLY A 301 5.28 -23.75 -18.59
CA GLY A 301 4.98 -23.95 -20.01
C GLY A 301 3.51 -24.31 -20.28
N GLY A 302 2.59 -23.94 -19.39
CA GLY A 302 1.15 -24.16 -19.52
C GLY A 302 0.62 -25.44 -18.86
N GLU A 303 1.46 -26.21 -18.17
CA GLU A 303 1.06 -27.47 -17.51
C GLU A 303 0.24 -27.27 -16.22
N GLY A 304 0.16 -26.03 -15.72
CA GLY A 304 -0.58 -25.68 -14.50
C GLY A 304 0.23 -24.80 -13.55
N ILE A 305 -0.25 -24.62 -12.32
CA ILE A 305 0.55 -23.94 -11.29
C ILE A 305 1.66 -24.90 -10.85
N PRO A 306 2.95 -24.49 -10.82
CA PRO A 306 4.03 -25.34 -10.34
C PRO A 306 3.76 -25.86 -8.92
N ASP A 307 3.99 -27.16 -8.68
CA ASP A 307 3.74 -27.81 -7.39
C ASP A 307 4.44 -27.13 -6.21
N GLU A 308 5.65 -26.59 -6.45
CA GLU A 308 6.42 -25.85 -5.44
C GLU A 308 5.79 -24.51 -5.05
N LEU A 309 4.96 -23.91 -5.92
CA LEU A 309 4.30 -22.63 -5.70
C LEU A 309 2.84 -22.79 -5.24
N LEU A 310 2.22 -23.95 -5.50
CA LEU A 310 0.82 -24.21 -5.17
C LEU A 310 0.48 -23.98 -3.68
N PRO A 311 1.29 -24.42 -2.70
CA PRO A 311 1.02 -24.14 -1.28
C PRO A 311 0.95 -22.64 -0.99
N ARG A 312 1.82 -21.85 -1.60
CA ARG A 312 1.84 -20.39 -1.43
C ARG A 312 0.60 -19.75 -2.05
N VAL A 313 0.16 -20.20 -3.23
CA VAL A 313 -1.07 -19.71 -3.87
C VAL A 313 -2.28 -19.99 -2.99
N ILE A 314 -2.39 -21.22 -2.46
CA ILE A 314 -3.47 -21.60 -1.55
C ILE A 314 -3.47 -20.68 -0.33
N GLN A 315 -2.31 -20.46 0.31
CA GLN A 315 -2.18 -19.57 1.48
C GLN A 315 -2.68 -18.14 1.18
N ILE A 316 -2.34 -17.59 0.01
CA ILE A 316 -2.77 -16.23 -0.38
C ILE A 316 -4.27 -16.17 -0.59
N ILE A 317 -4.85 -17.16 -1.28
CA ILE A 317 -6.29 -17.21 -1.51
C ILE A 317 -7.03 -17.40 -0.18
N SER A 318 -6.53 -18.26 0.72
CA SER A 318 -7.08 -18.46 2.05
C SER A 318 -7.10 -17.15 2.86
N ALA A 319 -5.98 -16.43 2.88
CA ALA A 319 -5.91 -15.11 3.54
C ALA A 319 -6.89 -14.11 2.91
N ALA A 320 -6.97 -14.07 1.57
CA ALA A 320 -7.92 -13.20 0.88
C ALA A 320 -9.39 -13.53 1.16
N ILE A 321 -9.74 -14.81 1.38
CA ILE A 321 -11.09 -15.23 1.81
C ILE A 321 -11.38 -14.69 3.22
N VAL A 322 -10.44 -14.87 4.16
CA VAL A 322 -10.57 -14.39 5.55
C VAL A 322 -10.71 -12.87 5.57
N ASP A 323 -9.84 -12.14 4.88
CA ASP A 323 -9.89 -10.67 4.81
C ASP A 323 -11.18 -10.17 4.15
N SER A 324 -11.64 -10.80 3.06
CA SER A 324 -12.91 -10.45 2.42
C SER A 324 -14.09 -10.64 3.38
N TRP A 325 -14.09 -11.75 4.14
CA TRP A 325 -15.12 -12.00 5.14
C TRP A 325 -15.04 -10.98 6.28
N LEU A 326 -13.86 -10.67 6.81
CA LEU A 326 -13.69 -9.67 7.87
C LEU A 326 -14.26 -8.29 7.47
N GLN A 327 -14.26 -7.97 6.18
CA GLN A 327 -14.74 -6.69 5.66
C GLN A 327 -16.20 -6.70 5.22
N GLY A 328 -16.91 -7.83 5.37
CA GLY A 328 -18.31 -7.93 4.98
C GLY A 328 -18.55 -8.34 3.52
N GLU A 329 -17.51 -8.67 2.76
CA GLU A 329 -17.59 -9.01 1.35
C GLU A 329 -17.82 -10.52 1.13
N GLU A 330 -18.93 -11.04 1.66
CA GLU A 330 -19.27 -12.46 1.57
C GLU A 330 -19.39 -13.01 0.14
N PRO A 331 -20.00 -12.30 -0.84
CA PRO A 331 -20.03 -12.78 -2.22
C PRO A 331 -18.62 -13.02 -2.78
N LEU A 332 -17.68 -12.14 -2.40
CA LEU A 332 -16.28 -12.24 -2.81
C LEU A 332 -15.57 -13.42 -2.14
N ALA A 333 -15.78 -13.58 -0.83
CA ALA A 333 -15.26 -14.70 -0.07
C ALA A 333 -15.73 -16.04 -0.66
N HIS A 334 -17.00 -16.16 -1.07
CA HIS A 334 -17.52 -17.35 -1.73
C HIS A 334 -16.89 -17.61 -3.11
N GLN A 335 -16.68 -16.56 -3.92
CA GLN A 335 -16.01 -16.69 -5.22
C GLN A 335 -14.59 -17.22 -5.06
N LEU A 336 -13.84 -16.64 -4.12
CA LEU A 336 -12.48 -17.08 -3.81
C LEU A 336 -12.45 -18.50 -3.25
N LEU A 337 -13.43 -18.85 -2.40
CA LEU A 337 -13.55 -20.18 -1.82
C LEU A 337 -13.78 -21.26 -2.89
N HIS A 338 -14.59 -20.98 -3.90
CA HIS A 338 -14.78 -21.89 -5.02
C HIS A 338 -13.46 -22.19 -5.74
N ARG A 339 -12.64 -21.16 -5.97
CA ARG A 339 -11.33 -21.34 -6.59
C ARG A 339 -10.34 -22.06 -5.68
N HIS A 340 -10.32 -21.72 -4.39
CA HIS A 340 -9.54 -22.44 -3.38
C HIS A 340 -9.84 -23.94 -3.42
N ASP A 341 -11.12 -24.31 -3.40
CA ASP A 341 -11.56 -25.71 -3.39
C ASP A 341 -11.13 -26.47 -4.65
N GLN A 342 -11.18 -25.82 -5.82
CA GLN A 342 -10.62 -26.38 -7.06
C GLN A 342 -9.12 -26.67 -6.96
N LEU A 343 -8.34 -25.76 -6.37
CA LEU A 343 -6.88 -25.89 -6.26
C LEU A 343 -6.47 -27.03 -5.31
N ILE A 344 -7.25 -27.30 -4.26
CA ILE A 344 -7.01 -28.41 -3.34
C ILE A 344 -7.72 -29.71 -3.75
N GLY A 345 -8.41 -29.72 -4.90
CA GLY A 345 -9.15 -30.89 -5.38
C GLY A 345 -10.40 -31.25 -4.56
N LYS A 346 -10.96 -30.31 -3.80
CA LYS A 346 -12.18 -30.49 -3.01
C LYS A 346 -13.40 -30.22 -3.90
N THR A 347 -14.09 -31.27 -4.33
CA THR A 347 -15.21 -31.16 -5.29
C THR A 347 -16.57 -30.88 -4.64
N ASP A 348 -16.76 -31.25 -3.37
CA ASP A 348 -18.05 -31.11 -2.68
C ASP A 348 -17.86 -30.49 -1.29
N ARG A 349 -18.03 -29.17 -1.19
CA ARG A 349 -18.27 -28.51 0.10
C ARG A 349 -19.77 -28.63 0.39
N ALA A 350 -20.12 -29.22 1.54
CA ALA A 350 -21.52 -29.44 1.88
C ALA A 350 -22.28 -28.10 1.94
N ALA A 351 -23.48 -28.06 1.34
CA ALA A 351 -24.25 -26.82 1.14
C ALA A 351 -24.71 -26.15 2.45
N ASP A 352 -24.59 -26.84 3.57
CA ASP A 352 -24.94 -26.43 4.92
C ASP A 352 -23.75 -25.91 5.75
N VAL A 353 -22.51 -26.00 5.24
CA VAL A 353 -21.35 -25.44 5.94
C VAL A 353 -21.42 -23.92 5.86
N ASP A 354 -21.55 -23.27 7.02
CA ASP A 354 -21.53 -21.81 7.06
C ASP A 354 -20.14 -21.25 6.69
N LEU A 355 -20.15 -20.01 6.21
CA LEU A 355 -18.92 -19.36 5.76
C LEU A 355 -17.96 -19.09 6.93
N ILE A 356 -18.47 -18.81 8.14
CA ILE A 356 -17.62 -18.47 9.29
C ILE A 356 -16.82 -19.68 9.80
N SER A 357 -17.37 -20.89 9.74
CA SER A 357 -16.70 -22.15 10.04
C SER A 357 -15.59 -22.42 9.02
N THR A 358 -15.86 -22.15 7.75
CA THR A 358 -14.84 -22.22 6.71
C THR A 358 -13.73 -21.20 6.94
N VAL A 359 -14.07 -19.95 7.27
CA VAL A 359 -13.10 -18.89 7.59
C VAL A 359 -12.25 -19.28 8.80
N GLN A 360 -12.84 -19.90 9.81
CA GLN A 360 -12.12 -20.42 10.96
C GLN A 360 -11.09 -21.48 10.55
N GLU A 361 -11.47 -22.46 9.73
CA GLU A 361 -10.55 -23.48 9.20
C GLU A 361 -9.40 -22.84 8.42
N LEU A 362 -9.71 -21.90 7.53
CA LEU A 362 -8.71 -21.23 6.70
C LEU A 362 -7.76 -20.36 7.52
N ALA A 363 -8.26 -19.68 8.56
CA ALA A 363 -7.42 -18.92 9.50
C ALA A 363 -6.48 -19.85 10.29
N LEU A 364 -6.93 -21.04 10.69
CA LEU A 364 -6.06 -22.01 11.34
C LEU A 364 -4.94 -22.53 10.41
N MET A 365 -5.21 -22.62 9.10
CA MET A 365 -4.21 -23.04 8.12
C MET A 365 -3.10 -21.99 7.90
N THR A 366 -3.25 -20.76 8.39
CA THR A 366 -2.19 -19.75 8.31
C THR A 366 -1.16 -19.87 9.44
N LEU A 367 -1.44 -20.66 10.48
CA LEU A 367 -0.46 -20.95 11.53
C LEU A 367 0.69 -21.78 10.97
N ASP A 368 1.91 -21.32 11.21
CA ASP A 368 3.09 -22.15 10.96
C ASP A 368 3.08 -23.37 11.90
N THR A 369 3.79 -24.44 11.53
CA THR A 369 3.73 -25.74 12.22
C THR A 369 4.14 -25.67 13.71
N ASP A 370 4.92 -24.65 14.07
CA ASP A 370 5.42 -24.39 15.42
C ASP A 370 4.70 -23.20 16.11
N GLU A 371 3.71 -22.58 15.47
CA GLU A 371 3.03 -21.39 15.99
C GLU A 371 1.82 -21.78 16.86
N GLU A 372 1.75 -21.20 18.06
CA GLU A 372 0.64 -21.47 18.97
C GLU A 372 -0.60 -20.64 18.61
N LEU A 373 -1.80 -21.25 18.71
CA LEU A 373 -3.08 -20.60 18.46
C LEU A 373 -3.25 -19.20 19.09
N PRO A 374 -2.81 -18.94 20.36
CA PRO A 374 -2.90 -17.61 20.94
C PRO A 374 -2.19 -16.51 20.13
N LEU A 375 -1.09 -16.81 19.42
CA LEU A 375 -0.37 -15.81 18.63
C LEU A 375 -1.24 -15.29 17.47
N LEU A 376 -1.95 -16.19 16.79
CA LEU A 376 -2.90 -15.82 15.74
C LEU A 376 -4.07 -15.00 16.31
N THR A 377 -4.69 -15.45 17.41
CA THR A 377 -5.87 -14.78 17.93
C THR A 377 -5.54 -13.44 18.59
N ILE A 378 -4.33 -13.29 19.18
CA ILE A 378 -3.79 -11.99 19.61
C ILE A 378 -3.78 -10.99 18.45
N GLN A 379 -3.28 -11.40 17.27
CA GLN A 379 -3.20 -10.51 16.10
C GLN A 379 -4.59 -10.12 15.58
N ILE A 380 -5.50 -11.10 15.46
CA ILE A 380 -6.88 -10.87 15.01
C ILE A 380 -7.60 -9.90 15.96
N ARG A 381 -7.53 -10.17 17.27
CA ARG A 381 -8.21 -9.37 18.29
C ARG A 381 -7.58 -7.98 18.43
N ALA A 382 -6.26 -7.86 18.33
CA ALA A 382 -5.59 -6.56 18.32
C ALA A 382 -6.03 -5.71 17.12
N ARG A 383 -6.12 -6.30 15.91
CA ARG A 383 -6.66 -5.61 14.72
C ARG A 383 -8.13 -5.22 14.90
N ALA A 384 -8.95 -6.08 15.48
CA ALA A 384 -10.35 -5.78 15.77
C ALA A 384 -10.49 -4.58 16.74
N LEU A 385 -9.66 -4.50 17.79
CA LEU A 385 -9.59 -3.35 18.69
C LEU A 385 -9.13 -2.07 17.98
N VAL A 386 -8.13 -2.16 17.11
CA VAL A 386 -7.67 -1.00 16.31
C VAL A 386 -8.77 -0.51 15.35
N ALA A 387 -9.50 -1.43 14.72
CA ALA A 387 -10.67 -1.12 13.90
C ALA A 387 -11.79 -0.49 14.73
N LEU A 388 -12.07 -1.01 15.94
CA LEU A 388 -13.03 -0.43 16.89
C LEU A 388 -12.65 1.00 17.29
N GLY A 389 -11.35 1.26 17.46
CA GLY A 389 -10.80 2.58 17.73
C GLY A 389 -10.89 3.57 16.56
N GLY A 390 -11.27 3.11 15.35
CA GLY A 390 -11.46 3.94 14.16
C GLY A 390 -10.34 3.85 13.12
N ALA A 391 -9.39 2.92 13.25
CA ALA A 391 -8.42 2.58 12.20
C ALA A 391 -8.74 1.21 11.58
N GLY A 392 -9.87 1.15 10.87
CA GLY A 392 -10.43 -0.05 10.26
C GLY A 392 -11.91 0.14 9.99
N THR A 393 -12.62 -0.92 9.60
CA THR A 393 -14.08 -0.86 9.44
C THR A 393 -14.81 -1.34 10.70
N ALA A 394 -16.03 -0.83 10.92
CA ALA A 394 -16.89 -1.35 11.99
C ALA A 394 -17.21 -2.84 11.81
N VAL A 395 -17.28 -3.30 10.55
CA VAL A 395 -17.49 -4.72 10.22
C VAL A 395 -16.29 -5.55 10.61
N GLU A 396 -15.06 -5.09 10.32
CA GLU A 396 -13.81 -5.74 10.73
C GLU A 396 -13.69 -5.84 12.25
N ALA A 397 -14.07 -4.78 12.98
CA ALA A 397 -14.08 -4.81 14.44
C ALA A 397 -14.99 -5.92 14.97
N VAL A 398 -16.24 -6.00 14.50
CA VAL A 398 -17.21 -7.01 14.95
C VAL A 398 -16.82 -8.42 14.53
N ARG A 399 -16.47 -8.61 13.26
CA ARG A 399 -16.14 -9.93 12.70
C ARG A 399 -14.80 -10.46 13.20
N GLY A 400 -13.83 -9.59 13.45
CA GLY A 400 -12.55 -9.94 14.06
C GLY A 400 -12.72 -10.49 15.47
N GLU A 401 -13.51 -9.80 16.32
CA GLU A 401 -13.86 -10.32 17.66
C GLU A 401 -14.59 -11.66 17.57
N GLN A 402 -15.58 -11.79 16.67
CA GLN A 402 -16.30 -13.05 16.46
C GLN A 402 -15.36 -14.21 16.06
N LEU A 403 -14.44 -13.97 15.12
CA LEU A 403 -13.48 -14.97 14.66
C LEU A 403 -12.51 -15.37 15.77
N ALA A 404 -11.98 -14.38 16.52
CA ALA A 404 -11.12 -14.65 17.67
C ALA A 404 -11.84 -15.49 18.73
N ASP A 405 -13.07 -15.14 19.09
CA ASP A 405 -13.88 -15.89 20.06
C ASP A 405 -14.14 -17.34 19.61
N LEU A 406 -14.37 -17.56 18.31
CA LEU A 406 -14.53 -18.90 17.76
C LEU A 406 -13.26 -19.74 17.84
N LEU A 407 -12.13 -19.16 17.44
CA LEU A 407 -10.82 -19.81 17.49
C LEU A 407 -10.44 -20.17 18.94
N GLU A 408 -10.69 -19.28 19.87
CA GLU A 408 -10.31 -19.42 21.29
C GLU A 408 -11.20 -20.40 22.09
N ARG A 409 -12.24 -20.99 21.49
CA ARG A 409 -13.11 -21.98 22.17
C ARG A 409 -12.35 -23.19 22.71
N SER A 410 -11.23 -23.54 22.08
CA SER A 410 -10.37 -24.65 22.51
C SER A 410 -9.44 -24.28 23.67
N LEU A 411 -9.24 -22.98 23.94
CA LEU A 411 -8.36 -22.50 25.00
C LEU A 411 -9.05 -22.60 26.37
N SER A 412 -8.26 -22.79 27.43
CA SER A 412 -8.74 -22.67 28.81
C SER A 412 -9.10 -21.22 29.15
N GLU A 413 -9.93 -21.02 30.16
CA GLU A 413 -10.32 -19.67 30.62
C GLU A 413 -9.11 -18.77 30.99
N PRO A 414 -8.09 -19.25 31.72
CA PRO A 414 -6.88 -18.45 31.98
C PRO A 414 -6.14 -18.05 30.70
N GLN A 415 -6.05 -18.95 29.72
CA GLN A 415 -5.42 -18.65 28.43
C GLN A 415 -6.17 -17.57 27.67
N ARG A 416 -7.52 -17.62 27.63
CA ARG A 416 -8.33 -16.58 26.98
C ARG A 416 -8.15 -15.21 27.63
N ILE A 417 -8.14 -15.15 28.97
CA ILE A 417 -7.92 -13.90 29.70
C ILE A 417 -6.54 -13.31 29.35
N GLU A 418 -5.49 -14.13 29.35
CA GLU A 418 -4.14 -13.65 29.02
C GLU A 418 -4.02 -13.24 27.55
N THR A 419 -4.61 -14.01 26.64
CA THR A 419 -4.65 -13.71 25.20
C THR A 419 -5.33 -12.36 24.95
N ALA A 420 -6.50 -12.13 25.55
CA ALA A 420 -7.21 -10.85 25.44
C ALA A 420 -6.40 -9.68 26.03
N ARG A 421 -5.70 -9.90 27.15
CA ARG A 421 -4.82 -8.89 27.75
C ARG A 421 -3.65 -8.53 26.81
N ILE A 422 -3.00 -9.54 26.22
CA ILE A 422 -1.89 -9.32 25.28
C ILE A 422 -2.40 -8.65 24.00
N ALA A 423 -3.57 -9.04 23.48
CA ALA A 423 -4.19 -8.40 22.32
C ALA A 423 -4.45 -6.90 22.56
N LEU A 424 -5.00 -6.55 23.73
CA LEU A 424 -5.22 -5.16 24.12
C LEU A 424 -3.90 -4.37 24.18
N VAL A 425 -2.88 -4.94 24.83
CA VAL A 425 -1.54 -4.33 24.87
C VAL A 425 -0.96 -4.16 23.47
N THR A 426 -1.13 -5.15 22.60
CA THR A 426 -0.64 -5.14 21.21
C THR A 426 -1.32 -4.03 20.40
N ALA A 427 -2.63 -3.86 20.55
CA ALA A 427 -3.40 -2.78 19.91
C ALA A 427 -2.95 -1.39 20.38
N LEU A 428 -2.76 -1.19 21.69
CA LEU A 428 -2.31 0.09 22.24
C LEU A 428 -0.84 0.41 21.88
N ARG A 429 -0.02 -0.62 21.65
CA ARG A 429 1.37 -0.51 21.18
C ARG A 429 1.49 -0.43 19.66
N SER A 430 0.41 -0.58 18.90
CA SER A 430 0.46 -0.48 17.45
C SER A 430 1.16 0.82 17.02
N PRO A 431 2.03 0.78 15.99
CA PRO A 431 2.76 1.95 15.55
C PRO A 431 1.85 3.11 15.18
N ARG A 432 2.33 4.34 15.35
CA ARG A 432 1.54 5.57 15.11
C ARG A 432 0.90 5.63 13.71
N ALA A 433 1.54 5.02 12.71
CA ALA A 433 1.01 4.98 11.35
C ALA A 433 -0.21 4.05 11.20
N GLY A 434 -0.31 2.99 12.01
CA GLY A 434 -1.46 2.07 12.01
C GLY A 434 -2.51 2.40 13.07
N ALA A 435 -2.09 2.92 14.23
CA ALA A 435 -2.99 3.39 15.28
C ALA A 435 -2.51 4.77 15.77
N PRO A 436 -3.03 5.88 15.21
CA PRO A 436 -2.73 7.22 15.71
C PRO A 436 -3.25 7.40 17.15
N LEU A 437 -2.79 8.46 17.82
CA LEU A 437 -3.15 8.75 19.20
C LEU A 437 -4.67 8.83 19.43
N SER A 438 -5.43 9.35 18.44
CA SER A 438 -6.89 9.38 18.47
C SER A 438 -7.51 7.99 18.55
N VAL A 439 -6.98 7.02 17.79
CA VAL A 439 -7.45 5.63 17.78
C VAL A 439 -7.14 4.96 19.11
N LYS A 440 -5.91 5.13 19.62
CA LYS A 440 -5.52 4.60 20.94
C LYS A 440 -6.40 5.15 22.06
N ARG A 441 -6.75 6.44 22.01
CA ARG A 441 -7.71 7.07 22.93
C ARG A 441 -9.07 6.41 22.83
N ASN A 442 -9.61 6.27 21.62
CA ASN A 442 -10.93 5.66 21.42
C ASN A 442 -10.97 4.22 21.96
N ILE A 443 -9.90 3.43 21.76
CA ILE A 443 -9.76 2.11 22.39
C ILE A 443 -9.84 2.24 23.91
N TRP A 444 -9.04 3.13 24.52
CA TRP A 444 -9.01 3.31 25.97
C TRP A 444 -10.37 3.71 26.58
N GLU A 445 -11.13 4.53 25.88
CA GLU A 445 -12.47 4.98 26.30
C GLU A 445 -13.47 3.81 26.39
N THR A 446 -13.30 2.77 25.56
CA THR A 446 -14.14 1.57 25.59
C THR A 446 -13.78 0.57 26.71
N LEU A 447 -12.62 0.73 27.35
CA LEU A 447 -12.15 -0.23 28.35
C LEU A 447 -12.83 -0.03 29.72
N GLY A 448 -13.24 -1.14 30.32
CA GLY A 448 -13.65 -1.19 31.74
C GLY A 448 -12.47 -1.03 32.70
N ASP A 449 -12.76 -0.85 33.99
CA ASP A 449 -11.73 -0.60 35.02
C ASP A 449 -10.70 -1.74 35.14
N GLU A 450 -11.15 -3.00 35.08
CA GLU A 450 -10.27 -4.17 35.15
C GLU A 450 -9.33 -4.25 33.92
N GLN A 451 -9.86 -3.96 32.73
CA GLN A 451 -9.07 -3.94 31.48
C GLN A 451 -8.04 -2.81 31.51
N LYS A 452 -8.41 -1.61 31.99
CA LYS A 452 -7.45 -0.53 32.19
C LYS A 452 -6.35 -0.98 33.14
N GLN A 453 -6.70 -1.56 34.29
CA GLN A 453 -5.73 -2.06 35.28
C GLN A 453 -4.79 -3.13 34.74
N SER A 454 -5.22 -3.96 33.78
CA SER A 454 -4.40 -5.03 33.19
C SER A 454 -3.36 -4.54 32.17
N VAL A 455 -3.45 -3.28 31.72
CA VAL A 455 -2.44 -2.65 30.85
C VAL A 455 -1.14 -2.42 31.63
N ASP A 456 -0.05 -2.98 31.13
CA ASP A 456 1.26 -2.95 31.78
C ASP A 456 1.93 -1.55 31.78
N GLU A 457 2.91 -1.38 32.67
CA GLU A 457 3.64 -0.13 32.86
C GLU A 457 4.34 0.38 31.60
N THR A 458 4.88 -0.51 30.77
CA THR A 458 5.58 -0.12 29.53
C THR A 458 4.58 0.50 28.56
N THR A 459 3.43 -0.14 28.38
CA THR A 459 2.35 0.37 27.51
C THR A 459 1.81 1.70 28.01
N ARG A 460 1.57 1.85 29.31
CA ARG A 460 1.15 3.14 29.91
C ARG A 460 2.18 4.23 29.69
N SER A 461 3.46 3.92 29.87
CA SER A 461 4.57 4.86 29.64
C SER A 461 4.61 5.33 28.19
N LEU A 462 4.42 4.41 27.23
CA LEU A 462 4.36 4.75 25.80
C LEU A 462 3.20 5.69 25.50
N LEU A 463 1.98 5.40 25.99
CA LEU A 463 0.81 6.25 25.79
C LEU A 463 1.01 7.66 26.39
N VAL A 464 1.63 7.76 27.58
CA VAL A 464 1.98 9.05 28.20
C VAL A 464 2.98 9.83 27.35
N ILE A 465 4.00 9.16 26.82
CA ILE A 465 5.00 9.78 25.94
C ILE A 465 4.34 10.29 24.65
N GLU A 466 3.48 9.49 24.03
CA GLU A 466 2.75 9.87 22.83
C GLU A 466 1.81 11.06 23.07
N ALA A 467 1.03 11.04 24.16
CA ALA A 467 0.18 12.15 24.58
C ALA A 467 0.95 13.46 24.73
N ARG A 468 2.07 13.43 25.47
CA ARG A 468 2.93 14.61 25.68
C ARG A 468 3.55 15.11 24.39
N ARG A 469 3.99 14.20 23.50
CA ARG A 469 4.54 14.57 22.18
C ARG A 469 3.49 15.27 21.30
N ALA A 470 2.22 14.92 21.45
CA ALA A 470 1.11 15.58 20.77
C ALA A 470 0.65 16.87 21.47
N GLY A 471 1.30 17.29 22.56
CA GLY A 471 0.94 18.48 23.33
C GLY A 471 -0.31 18.30 24.22
N GLY A 472 -0.77 17.07 24.42
CA GLY A 472 -1.93 16.75 25.26
C GLY A 472 -1.55 16.36 26.69
N GLU A 473 -2.47 16.61 27.63
CA GLU A 473 -2.39 16.12 29.01
C GLU A 473 -2.74 14.62 29.06
N PRO A 474 -1.83 13.73 29.51
CA PRO A 474 -2.08 12.29 29.50
C PRO A 474 -3.33 11.84 30.25
N GLU A 475 -3.64 12.43 31.40
CA GLU A 475 -4.83 12.08 32.20
C GLU A 475 -6.14 12.53 31.54
N LEU A 476 -6.11 13.53 30.65
CA LEU A 476 -7.27 13.92 29.86
C LEU A 476 -7.49 12.97 28.68
N LEU A 477 -6.42 12.51 28.04
CA LEU A 477 -6.50 11.59 26.90
C LEU A 477 -6.71 10.14 27.34
N PHE A 478 -6.18 9.75 28.48
CA PHE A 478 -6.28 8.39 29.02
C PHE A 478 -6.65 8.47 30.51
N PRO A 479 -7.92 8.69 30.85
CA PRO A 479 -8.33 8.81 32.25
C PRO A 479 -7.95 7.57 33.07
N GLY A 480 -7.27 7.78 34.20
CA GLY A 480 -6.80 6.69 35.07
C GLY A 480 -5.48 6.06 34.63
N ILE A 481 -4.71 6.76 33.78
CA ILE A 481 -3.37 6.33 33.34
C ILE A 481 -2.33 6.55 34.44
N THR A 482 -2.44 5.80 35.54
CA THR A 482 -1.45 5.85 36.61
C THR A 482 -0.12 5.26 36.14
N LEU A 483 0.95 6.06 36.19
CA LEU A 483 2.32 5.55 36.18
C LEU A 483 2.69 5.17 37.62
N PRO A 484 3.31 4.01 37.87
CA PRO A 484 3.85 3.76 39.20
C PRO A 484 4.83 4.88 39.55
N SER A 485 4.67 5.46 40.74
CA SER A 485 5.62 6.45 41.26
C SER A 485 7.02 5.87 41.13
N LYS A 486 7.96 6.59 40.49
CA LYS A 486 9.39 6.27 40.56
C LYS A 486 9.66 5.90 42.02
N ARG A 487 9.93 4.63 42.31
CA ARG A 487 10.45 4.26 43.63
C ARG A 487 11.69 5.11 43.79
N GLY A 488 11.60 6.09 44.69
CA GLY A 488 12.73 6.92 45.03
C GLY A 488 13.84 5.97 45.42
N THR A 489 14.96 6.06 44.73
CA THR A 489 16.25 5.70 45.30
C THR A 489 16.50 6.69 46.44
N ALA A 490 15.77 6.49 47.55
CA ALA A 490 16.22 6.92 48.86
C ALA A 490 17.46 6.06 49.12
N ILE A 491 18.61 6.64 48.81
CA ILE A 491 19.87 6.24 49.42
C ILE A 491 19.70 6.61 50.88
N GLU A 492 19.17 5.68 51.68
CA GLU A 492 19.43 5.67 53.12
C GLU A 492 20.89 5.22 53.28
N GLY A 493 21.73 6.21 53.55
CA GLY A 493 23.10 6.02 54.01
C GLY A 493 23.30 6.88 55.25
N ASP A 494 23.16 6.23 56.40
CA ASP A 494 23.86 6.58 57.64
C ASP A 494 25.38 6.42 57.45
#